data_AF-J3IEW6-F1
#
_entry.id   AF-J3IEW6-F1
#
_cell.length_a   1.000
_cell.length_b   1.000
_cell.length_c   1.000
_cell.angle_alpha   90.00
_cell.angle_beta   90.00
_cell.angle_gamma   90.00
#
_symmetry.space_group_name_H-M   'P 1'
#
loop_
_entity.id
_entity.type
_entity.pdbx_description
1 polymer ?
#
loop_
_entity_poly.entity_id
_entity_poly.type
_entity_poly.pdbx_seq_one_letter_code
_entity_poly.pdbx_strand_id
1 'polypeptide(L)'
;MNFEFPTNLSIESCEFFLAKLASADSVDDILIPEGTKNIAFGSYAAAIQAINTWARRSSSRNVYIKATEAEIPERVSELLSRPHKFCLSMLAKNIYIEGSLDDLRPSVNLGARDAIEQQGNSKFGQQRGGLCWFALVDHSTKGFDRNFYLHSYDKKPTVRDQLQFRSVMSAMVGKSTNLVGGAEPLNDEESGYLGRAFYELFLNTHEHGSRSVKKDVWLKPGMRIIYTNGVNLTASSVDTRAAASGAMSNYFSSIDELPLERRKFIEISIVDSGLGYEGRWSADQPQIEPESGISRLDAEYEIFKKCFTFRQTSSGKSSKGHGLPVVMERLTKLKAFMRVRSGRLSLFRDFVNNPFQSDDLCEFEDWETQERGARTEMAPVSGVAVTFLIPLEMSE
;
A
#
# COMPACT_ATOMS: atom_id res chain seq x y z
N MET A 1 23.83 14.79 -6.84
CA MET A 1 23.79 14.55 -5.37
C MET A 1 22.68 13.56 -5.13
N ASN A 2 22.93 12.47 -4.40
CA ASN A 2 21.93 11.42 -4.21
C ASN A 2 20.91 11.84 -3.13
N PHE A 3 19.64 11.52 -3.34
CA PHE A 3 18.63 11.69 -2.31
C PHE A 3 18.76 10.56 -1.28
N GLU A 4 19.09 10.91 -0.04
CA GLU A 4 19.15 9.93 1.04
C GLU A 4 17.75 9.47 1.43
N PHE A 5 17.47 8.19 1.21
CA PHE A 5 16.24 7.56 1.67
C PHE A 5 16.30 7.36 3.18
N PRO A 6 15.21 7.60 3.92
CA PRO A 6 15.27 7.58 5.37
C PRO A 6 15.57 6.19 5.92
N THR A 7 16.43 6.13 6.94
CA THR A 7 16.68 4.89 7.71
C THR A 7 15.50 4.58 8.65
N ASN A 8 14.86 5.62 9.20
CA ASN A 8 13.62 5.53 9.95
C ASN A 8 12.44 5.50 8.97
N LEU A 9 11.67 4.41 8.96
CA LEU A 9 10.53 4.27 8.03
C LEU A 9 9.20 4.78 8.63
N SER A 10 9.23 5.73 9.56
CA SER A 10 8.00 6.38 10.00
C SER A 10 7.30 7.11 8.84
N ILE A 11 5.99 7.31 8.95
CA ILE A 11 5.21 8.01 7.92
C ILE A 11 5.79 9.41 7.72
N GLU A 12 6.09 10.12 8.81
CA GLU A 12 6.64 11.48 8.82
C GLU A 12 8.00 11.54 8.12
N SER A 13 8.86 10.54 8.35
CA SER A 13 10.17 10.44 7.68
C SER A 13 10.02 10.25 6.16
N CYS A 14 9.01 9.49 5.74
CA CYS A 14 8.70 9.29 4.32
C CYS A 14 8.05 10.53 3.69
N GLU A 15 7.14 11.21 4.39
CA GLU A 15 6.53 12.47 3.92
C GLU A 15 7.58 13.60 3.83
N PHE A 16 8.52 13.67 4.77
CA PHE A 16 9.65 14.59 4.68
C PHE A 16 10.54 14.32 3.46
N PHE A 17 10.81 13.04 3.17
CA PHE A 17 11.52 12.65 1.94
C PHE A 17 10.72 13.05 0.68
N LEU A 18 9.40 12.82 0.67
CA LEU A 18 8.51 13.24 -0.42
C LEU A 18 8.50 14.75 -0.62
N ALA A 19 8.49 15.54 0.46
CA ALA A 19 8.58 17.00 0.39
C ALA A 19 9.90 17.46 -0.22
N LYS A 20 11.03 16.84 0.16
CA LYS A 20 12.34 17.10 -0.46
C LYS A 20 12.34 16.78 -1.95
N LEU A 21 11.73 15.66 -2.35
CA LEU A 21 11.56 15.36 -3.77
C LEU A 21 10.75 16.49 -4.41
N ALA A 22 9.55 16.80 -3.88
CA ALA A 22 8.64 17.83 -4.39
C ALA A 22 9.33 19.17 -4.66
N SER A 23 10.18 19.63 -3.75
CA SER A 23 10.91 20.90 -3.85
C SER A 23 12.14 20.88 -4.77
N ALA A 24 12.61 19.71 -5.23
CA ALA A 24 13.84 19.62 -6.02
C ALA A 24 13.58 19.87 -7.51
N ASP A 25 14.46 20.66 -8.14
CA ASP A 25 14.44 20.93 -9.58
C ASP A 25 14.74 19.68 -10.42
N SER A 26 15.66 18.84 -9.93
CA SER A 26 16.01 17.55 -10.51
C SER A 26 16.07 16.48 -9.43
N VAL A 27 15.58 15.29 -9.77
CA VAL A 27 15.61 14.11 -8.92
C VAL A 27 16.27 13.02 -9.76
N ASP A 28 17.55 12.79 -9.57
CA ASP A 28 18.25 11.76 -10.35
C ASP A 28 18.33 10.48 -9.53
N ASP A 29 19.18 10.44 -8.52
CA ASP A 29 19.55 9.16 -7.91
C ASP A 29 19.17 9.10 -6.42
N ILE A 30 19.02 7.88 -5.91
CA ILE A 30 18.66 7.62 -4.52
C ILE A 30 19.76 6.81 -3.83
N LEU A 31 20.10 7.21 -2.60
CA LEU A 31 20.98 6.46 -1.71
C LEU A 31 20.12 5.75 -0.67
N ILE A 32 20.28 4.44 -0.56
CA ILE A 32 19.52 3.59 0.34
C ILE A 32 20.37 3.17 1.53
N PRO A 33 19.85 3.29 2.76
CA PRO A 33 20.52 2.78 3.94
C PRO A 33 20.53 1.25 3.94
N GLU A 34 21.58 0.66 4.51
CA GLU A 34 21.69 -0.80 4.65
C GLU A 34 20.52 -1.35 5.49
N GLY A 35 20.26 -0.74 6.65
CA GLY A 35 19.21 -1.13 7.58
C GLY A 35 17.94 -0.28 7.49
N THR A 36 16.87 -0.78 8.11
CA THR A 36 15.63 -0.03 8.33
C THR A 36 15.28 -0.09 9.81
N LYS A 37 14.83 1.03 10.37
CA LYS A 37 14.49 1.21 11.80
C LYS A 37 13.07 1.75 11.95
N ASN A 38 12.51 1.59 13.14
CA ASN A 38 11.24 2.18 13.58
C ASN A 38 10.06 1.88 12.63
N ILE A 39 9.83 0.59 12.37
CA ILE A 39 8.73 0.15 11.51
C ILE A 39 7.46 0.12 12.34
N ALA A 40 6.50 0.95 11.96
CA ALA A 40 5.18 1.08 12.57
C ALA A 40 4.08 0.88 11.52
N PHE A 41 2.83 1.09 11.94
CA PHE A 41 1.68 1.05 11.04
C PHE A 41 1.89 1.99 9.84
N GLY A 42 1.66 1.49 8.63
CA GLY A 42 1.76 2.27 7.40
C GLY A 42 3.20 2.56 6.93
N SER A 43 4.23 2.17 7.69
CA SER A 43 5.64 2.42 7.35
C SER A 43 6.03 1.82 5.99
N TYR A 44 5.65 0.56 5.74
CA TYR A 44 5.96 -0.07 4.45
C TYR A 44 5.20 0.59 3.30
N ALA A 45 3.93 0.92 3.51
CA ALA A 45 3.12 1.58 2.50
C ALA A 45 3.68 2.96 2.13
N ALA A 46 4.02 3.78 3.14
CA ALA A 46 4.62 5.09 2.95
C ALA A 46 5.98 5.00 2.24
N ALA A 47 6.83 4.03 2.63
CA ALA A 47 8.11 3.80 1.97
C ALA A 47 7.96 3.39 0.50
N ILE A 48 7.05 2.45 0.19
CA ILE A 48 6.76 2.03 -1.20
C ILE A 48 6.26 3.22 -2.02
N GLN A 49 5.39 4.06 -1.46
CA GLN A 49 4.85 5.22 -2.16
C GLN A 49 5.89 6.31 -2.41
N ALA A 50 6.78 6.55 -1.44
CA ALA A 50 7.95 7.41 -1.60
C ALA A 50 8.87 6.91 -2.74
N ILE A 51 9.11 5.61 -2.80
CA ILE A 51 9.91 4.96 -3.84
C ILE A 51 9.23 5.03 -5.21
N ASN A 52 7.93 4.79 -5.30
CA ASN A 52 7.15 4.95 -6.53
C ASN A 52 7.25 6.39 -7.05
N THR A 53 7.13 7.37 -6.15
CA THR A 53 7.21 8.80 -6.47
C THR A 53 8.61 9.20 -6.94
N TRP A 54 9.66 8.76 -6.24
CA TRP A 54 11.04 8.95 -6.68
C TRP A 54 11.26 8.37 -8.08
N ALA A 55 10.89 7.11 -8.30
CA ALA A 55 11.12 6.44 -9.58
C ALA A 55 10.38 7.09 -10.76
N ARG A 56 9.27 7.77 -10.50
CA ARG A 56 8.50 8.52 -11.51
C ARG A 56 9.15 9.84 -11.88
N ARG A 57 9.82 10.48 -10.93
CA ARG A 57 10.52 11.74 -11.13
C ARG A 57 11.95 11.56 -11.63
N SER A 58 12.52 10.39 -11.37
CA SER A 58 13.88 10.06 -11.77
C SER A 58 13.96 9.55 -13.20
N SER A 59 14.78 10.22 -14.01
CA SER A 59 15.08 9.82 -15.38
C SER A 59 16.13 8.70 -15.43
N SER A 60 17.15 8.77 -14.56
CA SER A 60 18.26 7.82 -14.44
C SER A 60 17.86 6.55 -13.70
N ARG A 61 17.05 6.67 -12.64
CA ARG A 61 16.65 5.60 -11.71
C ARG A 61 17.84 4.78 -11.21
N ASN A 62 18.98 5.42 -10.93
CA ASN A 62 20.09 4.73 -10.29
C ASN A 62 19.83 4.65 -8.79
N VAL A 63 20.12 3.47 -8.25
CA VAL A 63 20.08 3.21 -6.81
C VAL A 63 21.51 3.01 -6.34
N TYR A 64 21.89 3.73 -5.29
CA TYR A 64 23.14 3.52 -4.59
C TYR A 64 22.84 2.86 -3.25
N ILE A 65 23.54 1.78 -2.94
CA ILE A 65 23.50 1.11 -1.64
C ILE A 65 24.71 1.59 -0.85
N LYS A 66 24.50 2.01 0.39
CA LYS A 66 25.61 2.40 1.27
C LYS A 66 26.67 1.30 1.37
N ALA A 67 27.95 1.67 1.22
CA ALA A 67 29.07 0.75 1.30
C ALA A 67 29.22 0.20 2.72
N THR A 68 29.30 -1.13 2.85
CA THR A 68 29.41 -1.84 4.14
C THR A 68 30.39 -3.02 3.97
N GLU A 69 30.60 -3.84 4.99
CA GLU A 69 31.46 -5.04 4.87
C GLU A 69 30.74 -6.25 4.27
N ALA A 70 29.41 -6.18 4.06
CA ALA A 70 28.60 -7.29 3.54
C ALA A 70 29.00 -7.70 2.11
N GLU A 71 28.98 -9.01 1.86
CA GLU A 71 29.25 -9.57 0.54
C GLU A 71 28.08 -9.32 -0.44
N ILE A 72 28.35 -9.41 -1.75
CA ILE A 72 27.33 -9.18 -2.80
C ILE A 72 26.07 -10.03 -2.61
N PRO A 73 26.15 -11.37 -2.36
CA PRO A 73 24.95 -12.19 -2.17
C PRO A 73 24.07 -11.73 -0.99
N GLU A 74 24.70 -11.30 0.10
CA GLU A 74 23.99 -10.79 1.28
C GLU A 74 23.28 -9.47 0.98
N ARG A 75 23.94 -8.57 0.23
CA ARG A 75 23.33 -7.31 -0.22
C ARG A 75 22.11 -7.55 -1.11
N VAL A 76 22.23 -8.47 -2.07
CA VAL A 76 21.12 -8.84 -2.95
C VAL A 76 19.97 -9.41 -2.13
N SER A 77 20.26 -10.32 -1.19
CA SER A 77 19.26 -10.88 -0.28
C SER A 77 18.54 -9.79 0.52
N GLU A 78 19.28 -8.86 1.13
CA GLU A 78 18.69 -7.77 1.92
C GLU A 78 17.83 -6.82 1.07
N LEU A 79 18.24 -6.51 -0.17
CA LEU A 79 17.42 -5.71 -1.12
C LEU A 79 16.08 -6.38 -1.47
N LEU A 80 16.05 -7.70 -1.50
CA LEU A 80 14.84 -8.46 -1.86
C LEU A 80 14.01 -8.88 -0.65
N SER A 81 14.56 -8.72 0.56
CA SER A 81 13.98 -9.23 1.81
C SER A 81 12.80 -8.43 2.38
N ARG A 82 12.48 -7.27 1.81
CA ARG A 82 11.40 -6.37 2.29
C ARG A 82 10.66 -5.74 1.12
N PRO A 83 9.35 -5.49 1.24
CA PRO A 83 8.51 -5.08 0.11
C PRO A 83 8.92 -3.73 -0.51
N HIS A 84 9.33 -2.75 0.30
CA HIS A 84 9.78 -1.45 -0.20
C HIS A 84 11.13 -1.54 -0.92
N LYS A 85 12.11 -2.29 -0.40
CA LYS A 85 13.39 -2.53 -1.07
C LYS A 85 13.23 -3.36 -2.34
N PHE A 86 12.32 -4.34 -2.31
CA PHE A 86 11.94 -5.11 -3.49
C PHE A 86 11.32 -4.19 -4.56
N CYS A 87 10.39 -3.33 -4.17
CA CYS A 87 9.78 -2.33 -5.06
C CYS A 87 10.85 -1.44 -5.70
N LEU A 88 11.74 -0.86 -4.89
CA LEU A 88 12.86 -0.05 -5.37
C LEU A 88 13.70 -0.81 -6.38
N SER A 89 14.08 -2.03 -6.04
CA SER A 89 14.86 -2.91 -6.91
C SER A 89 14.14 -3.06 -8.24
N MET A 90 12.84 -3.32 -8.27
CA MET A 90 12.11 -3.50 -9.54
C MET A 90 11.99 -2.21 -10.36
N LEU A 91 12.03 -1.04 -9.72
CA LEU A 91 11.93 0.25 -10.41
C LEU A 91 13.29 0.79 -10.89
N ALA A 92 14.40 0.35 -10.29
CA ALA A 92 15.76 0.77 -10.64
C ALA A 92 16.14 0.42 -12.09
N LYS A 93 16.91 1.30 -12.75
CA LYS A 93 17.63 0.93 -13.98
C LYS A 93 18.95 0.24 -13.64
N ASN A 94 19.72 0.83 -12.74
CA ASN A 94 21.02 0.33 -12.28
C ASN A 94 21.08 0.34 -10.74
N ILE A 95 21.87 -0.55 -10.15
CA ILE A 95 22.04 -0.66 -8.70
C ILE A 95 23.53 -0.75 -8.39
N TYR A 96 24.10 0.28 -7.77
CA TYR A 96 25.51 0.37 -7.45
C TYR A 96 25.75 0.25 -5.94
N ILE A 97 26.95 -0.17 -5.56
CA ILE A 97 27.47 0.08 -4.22
C ILE A 97 28.10 1.47 -4.22
N GLU A 98 27.87 2.27 -3.18
CA GLU A 98 28.48 3.58 -3.03
C GLU A 98 30.01 3.49 -3.14
N GLY A 99 30.60 4.27 -4.05
CA GLY A 99 32.04 4.22 -4.33
C GLY A 99 32.50 3.08 -5.24
N SER A 100 31.61 2.19 -5.69
CA SER A 100 31.89 1.18 -6.72
C SER A 100 31.23 1.53 -8.06
N LEU A 101 31.82 1.04 -9.15
CA LEU A 101 31.25 1.09 -10.51
C LEU A 101 30.51 -0.20 -10.89
N ASP A 102 30.55 -1.23 -10.04
CA ASP A 102 29.91 -2.51 -10.31
C ASP A 102 28.40 -2.39 -10.21
N ASP A 103 27.71 -2.69 -11.30
CA ASP A 103 26.25 -2.76 -11.33
C ASP A 103 25.77 -4.13 -10.83
N LEU A 104 25.12 -4.13 -9.67
CA LEU A 104 24.49 -5.30 -9.05
C LEU A 104 23.16 -5.66 -9.70
N ARG A 105 22.64 -4.85 -10.62
CA ARG A 105 21.32 -5.06 -11.25
C ARG A 105 21.13 -6.48 -11.82
N PRO A 106 22.10 -7.11 -12.52
CA PRO A 106 21.93 -8.46 -13.03
C PRO A 106 21.67 -9.50 -11.92
N SER A 107 22.45 -9.43 -10.83
CA SER A 107 22.31 -10.33 -9.68
C SER A 107 20.99 -10.10 -8.94
N VAL A 108 20.58 -8.84 -8.78
CA VAL A 108 19.28 -8.48 -8.17
C VAL A 108 18.12 -8.99 -9.03
N ASN A 109 18.20 -8.86 -10.36
CA ASN A 109 17.16 -9.35 -11.27
C ASN A 109 17.02 -10.87 -11.21
N LEU A 110 18.14 -11.60 -11.11
CA LEU A 110 18.14 -13.05 -10.95
C LEU A 110 17.42 -13.44 -9.65
N GLY A 111 17.83 -12.86 -8.52
CA GLY A 111 17.20 -13.13 -7.23
C GLY A 111 15.72 -12.73 -7.18
N ALA A 112 15.35 -11.60 -7.80
CA ALA A 112 13.96 -11.14 -7.83
C ALA A 112 13.06 -12.03 -8.69
N ARG A 113 13.59 -12.53 -9.82
CA ARG A 113 12.88 -13.51 -10.65
C ARG A 113 12.55 -14.75 -9.83
N ASP A 114 13.54 -15.30 -9.14
CA ASP A 114 13.39 -16.50 -8.34
C ASP A 114 12.41 -16.27 -7.17
N ALA A 115 12.47 -15.10 -6.52
CA ALA A 115 11.53 -14.71 -5.47
C ALA A 115 10.07 -14.62 -5.98
N ILE A 116 9.83 -14.05 -7.17
CA ILE A 116 8.48 -13.96 -7.75
C ILE A 116 7.97 -15.34 -8.20
N GLU A 117 8.85 -16.21 -8.71
CA GLU A 117 8.46 -17.57 -9.09
C GLU A 117 8.08 -18.41 -7.87
N GLN A 118 8.82 -18.27 -6.77
CA GLN A 118 8.48 -18.90 -5.49
C GLN A 118 7.22 -18.29 -4.87
N GLN A 119 7.02 -16.98 -4.99
CA GLN A 119 5.81 -16.28 -4.52
C GLN A 119 4.55 -16.92 -5.09
N GLY A 120 4.52 -17.22 -6.40
CA GLY A 120 3.37 -17.88 -7.02
C GLY A 120 3.10 -19.27 -6.42
N ASN A 121 4.13 -19.95 -5.91
CA ASN A 121 4.02 -21.24 -5.23
C ASN A 121 3.59 -21.17 -3.76
N SER A 122 3.53 -19.97 -3.19
CA SER A 122 3.09 -19.72 -1.83
C SER A 122 1.66 -19.19 -1.78
N LYS A 123 0.88 -19.63 -0.78
CA LYS A 123 -0.46 -19.08 -0.49
C LYS A 123 -0.41 -17.71 0.18
N PHE A 124 0.74 -17.32 0.73
CA PHE A 124 0.95 -16.05 1.44
C PHE A 124 2.05 -15.19 0.79
N GLY A 125 2.58 -15.62 -0.36
CA GLY A 125 3.61 -14.91 -1.10
C GLY A 125 5.00 -15.02 -0.47
N GLN A 126 5.78 -13.95 -0.61
CA GLN A 126 7.10 -13.79 0.01
C GLN A 126 6.94 -13.50 1.51
N GLN A 127 7.97 -13.79 2.32
CA GLN A 127 7.89 -13.64 3.77
C GLN A 127 9.21 -13.21 4.43
N ARG A 128 9.09 -12.47 5.54
CA ARG A 128 10.18 -12.20 6.50
C ARG A 128 9.59 -12.07 7.90
N GLY A 129 9.73 -13.11 8.72
CA GLY A 129 9.01 -13.18 10.00
C GLY A 129 7.50 -13.10 9.77
N GLY A 130 6.80 -12.26 10.53
CA GLY A 130 5.34 -12.04 10.41
C GLY A 130 4.90 -11.17 9.21
N LEU A 131 5.86 -10.63 8.44
CA LEU A 131 5.57 -9.86 7.24
C LEU A 131 5.42 -10.81 6.05
N CYS A 132 4.27 -10.76 5.38
CA CYS A 132 4.01 -11.46 4.13
C CYS A 132 3.72 -10.45 3.02
N TRP A 133 4.17 -10.67 1.79
CA TRP A 133 3.83 -9.80 0.67
C TRP A 133 3.77 -10.49 -0.68
N PHE A 134 2.98 -9.91 -1.58
CA PHE A 134 3.02 -10.18 -3.00
C PHE A 134 3.49 -8.94 -3.75
N ALA A 135 4.44 -9.14 -4.66
CA ALA A 135 4.89 -8.13 -5.60
C ALA A 135 4.38 -8.47 -7.00
N LEU A 136 3.72 -7.50 -7.65
CA LEU A 136 3.20 -7.61 -9.01
C LEU A 136 3.90 -6.55 -9.88
N VAL A 137 4.76 -7.01 -10.78
CA VAL A 137 5.54 -6.15 -11.68
C VAL A 137 4.75 -5.91 -12.96
N ASP A 138 3.80 -4.97 -12.91
CA ASP A 138 2.73 -4.73 -13.91
C ASP A 138 3.20 -4.50 -15.34
N HIS A 139 4.45 -4.08 -15.52
CA HIS A 139 5.04 -3.84 -16.84
C HIS A 139 5.67 -5.09 -17.47
N SER A 140 5.51 -6.27 -16.85
CA SER A 140 6.09 -7.54 -17.27
C SER A 140 5.11 -8.70 -17.09
N THR A 141 5.48 -9.90 -17.54
CA THR A 141 4.70 -11.13 -17.27
C THR A 141 4.59 -11.45 -15.79
N LYS A 142 5.48 -10.89 -14.96
CA LYS A 142 5.48 -11.03 -13.50
C LYS A 142 4.43 -10.14 -12.80
N GLY A 143 3.64 -9.37 -13.55
CA GLY A 143 2.49 -8.62 -13.04
C GLY A 143 1.24 -9.45 -12.77
N PHE A 144 1.25 -10.74 -13.15
CA PHE A 144 0.10 -11.63 -13.09
C PHE A 144 0.39 -12.85 -12.21
N ASP A 145 0.43 -12.65 -10.89
CA ASP A 145 0.64 -13.77 -9.97
C ASP A 145 -0.56 -14.74 -9.99
N ARG A 146 -0.27 -16.04 -10.04
CA ARG A 146 -1.31 -17.09 -10.17
C ARG A 146 -2.24 -17.19 -8.98
N ASN A 147 -1.91 -16.61 -7.83
CA ASN A 147 -2.80 -16.51 -6.67
C ASN A 147 -3.93 -15.48 -6.89
N PHE A 148 -3.72 -14.49 -7.77
CA PHE A 148 -4.71 -13.45 -8.07
C PHE A 148 -5.24 -13.49 -9.51
N TYR A 149 -4.58 -14.25 -10.41
CA TYR A 149 -4.96 -14.34 -11.81
C TYR A 149 -5.16 -15.78 -12.28
N LEU A 150 -6.17 -15.96 -13.11
CA LEU A 150 -6.35 -17.12 -13.96
C LEU A 150 -5.54 -16.94 -15.24
N HIS A 151 -4.70 -17.94 -15.54
CA HIS A 151 -3.93 -18.00 -16.78
C HIS A 151 -4.57 -18.99 -17.74
N SER A 152 -4.64 -18.61 -19.00
CA SER A 152 -5.13 -19.45 -20.09
C SER A 152 -4.25 -19.17 -21.31
N TYR A 153 -3.94 -20.20 -22.08
CA TYR A 153 -3.02 -20.08 -23.22
C TYR A 153 -3.47 -19.06 -24.27
N ASP A 154 -4.80 -18.89 -24.43
CA ASP A 154 -5.39 -18.06 -25.50
C ASP A 154 -6.10 -16.80 -24.99
N LYS A 155 -6.06 -16.52 -23.69
CA LYS A 155 -6.78 -15.39 -23.09
C LYS A 155 -5.84 -14.55 -22.23
N LYS A 156 -6.08 -13.23 -22.24
CA LYS A 156 -5.42 -12.30 -21.30
C LYS A 156 -5.66 -12.77 -19.87
N PRO A 157 -4.68 -12.65 -18.95
CA PRO A 157 -4.87 -12.99 -17.55
C PRO A 157 -6.09 -12.27 -16.99
N THR A 158 -6.93 -13.01 -16.28
CA THR A 158 -8.17 -12.49 -15.68
C THR A 158 -8.06 -12.56 -14.17
N VAL A 159 -8.56 -11.54 -13.48
CA VAL A 159 -8.58 -11.53 -12.02
C VAL A 159 -9.44 -12.69 -11.52
N ARG A 160 -8.93 -13.39 -10.50
CA ARG A 160 -9.61 -14.50 -9.81
C ARG A 160 -10.85 -14.03 -9.07
N ASP A 161 -11.72 -14.97 -8.72
CA ASP A 161 -12.96 -14.67 -7.99
C ASP A 161 -12.72 -14.34 -6.52
N GLN A 162 -13.76 -13.79 -5.88
CA GLN A 162 -13.73 -13.36 -4.49
C GLN A 162 -13.37 -14.48 -3.50
N LEU A 163 -13.76 -15.74 -3.75
CA LEU A 163 -13.47 -16.85 -2.84
C LEU A 163 -11.97 -17.15 -2.80
N GLN A 164 -11.30 -17.05 -3.95
CA GLN A 164 -9.84 -17.18 -4.02
C GLN A 164 -9.14 -16.04 -3.29
N PHE A 165 -9.65 -14.81 -3.41
CA PHE A 165 -9.14 -13.66 -2.64
C PHE A 165 -9.28 -13.86 -1.13
N ARG A 166 -10.44 -14.35 -0.65
CA ARG A 166 -10.61 -14.76 0.75
C ARG A 166 -9.55 -15.78 1.16
N SER A 167 -9.33 -16.83 0.37
CA SER A 167 -8.35 -17.87 0.71
C SER A 167 -6.92 -17.34 0.80
N VAL A 168 -6.51 -16.44 -0.11
CA VAL A 168 -5.17 -15.83 -0.08
C VAL A 168 -5.02 -14.92 1.13
N MET A 169 -6.01 -14.06 1.39
CA MET A 169 -5.96 -13.15 2.53
C MET A 169 -5.96 -13.89 3.87
N SER A 170 -6.80 -14.91 4.05
CA SER A 170 -6.77 -15.74 5.26
C SER A 170 -5.41 -16.42 5.45
N ALA A 171 -4.75 -16.88 4.37
CA ALA A 171 -3.41 -17.46 4.46
C ALA A 171 -2.33 -16.43 4.84
N MET A 172 -2.38 -15.22 4.26
CA MET A 172 -1.50 -14.11 4.61
C MET A 172 -1.68 -13.69 6.07
N VAL A 173 -2.92 -13.47 6.51
CA VAL A 173 -3.25 -13.11 7.90
C VAL A 173 -2.80 -14.20 8.85
N GLY A 174 -3.18 -15.46 8.61
CA GLY A 174 -2.80 -16.58 9.48
C GLY A 174 -1.27 -16.71 9.61
N LYS A 175 -0.52 -16.49 8.53
CA LYS A 175 0.94 -16.50 8.59
C LYS A 175 1.49 -15.32 9.41
N SER A 176 0.93 -14.13 9.24
CA SER A 176 1.30 -12.93 9.97
C SER A 176 0.95 -12.97 11.46
N THR A 177 -0.13 -13.65 11.85
CA THR A 177 -0.59 -13.75 13.25
C THR A 177 0.05 -14.90 14.01
N ASN A 178 0.40 -16.01 13.35
CA ASN A 178 1.05 -17.16 13.99
C ASN A 178 2.36 -16.80 14.72
N LEU A 179 3.07 -15.76 14.27
CA LEU A 179 4.32 -15.31 14.89
C LEU A 179 4.10 -14.25 15.99
N VAL A 180 2.88 -13.72 16.11
CA VAL A 180 2.50 -12.79 17.16
C VAL A 180 2.09 -13.53 18.45
N GLY A 181 1.76 -14.82 18.35
CA GLY A 181 1.47 -15.76 19.45
C GLY A 181 0.14 -15.48 20.15
N GLY A 182 -0.80 -16.45 20.21
CA GLY A 182 -2.05 -16.38 20.99
C GLY A 182 -3.12 -15.39 20.51
N ALA A 183 -3.10 -14.99 19.23
CA ALA A 183 -4.25 -14.33 18.60
C ALA A 183 -5.08 -15.41 17.91
N GLU A 184 -6.40 -15.37 18.06
CA GLU A 184 -7.26 -16.23 17.27
C GLU A 184 -7.18 -15.79 15.79
N PRO A 185 -7.17 -16.73 14.84
CA PRO A 185 -7.35 -16.38 13.44
C PRO A 185 -8.73 -15.72 13.26
N LEU A 186 -8.85 -14.86 12.24
CA LEU A 186 -10.14 -14.29 11.85
C LEU A 186 -11.16 -15.40 11.65
N ASN A 187 -12.35 -15.24 12.22
CA ASN A 187 -13.43 -16.19 12.03
C ASN A 187 -13.90 -16.20 10.55
N ASP A 188 -14.80 -17.13 10.21
CA ASP A 188 -15.23 -17.32 8.83
C ASP A 188 -15.96 -16.12 8.24
N GLU A 189 -16.73 -15.40 9.08
CA GLU A 189 -17.45 -14.19 8.68
C GLU A 189 -16.47 -13.03 8.43
N GLU A 190 -15.56 -12.79 9.36
CA GLU A 190 -14.49 -11.78 9.26
C GLU A 190 -13.57 -12.02 8.06
N SER A 191 -13.18 -13.28 7.84
CA SER A 191 -12.45 -13.69 6.64
C SER A 191 -13.25 -13.41 5.36
N GLY A 192 -14.57 -13.58 5.39
CA GLY A 192 -15.48 -13.21 4.32
C GLY A 192 -15.47 -11.71 4.03
N TYR A 193 -15.54 -10.87 5.07
CA TYR A 193 -15.48 -9.43 4.97
C TYR A 193 -14.14 -8.94 4.44
N LEU A 194 -13.03 -9.45 4.97
CA LEU A 194 -11.69 -9.11 4.52
C LEU A 194 -11.47 -9.52 3.06
N GLY A 195 -11.85 -10.76 2.70
CA GLY A 195 -11.72 -11.25 1.33
C GLY A 195 -12.51 -10.40 0.34
N ARG A 196 -13.72 -9.95 0.70
CA ARG A 196 -14.51 -9.04 -0.15
C ARG A 196 -13.87 -7.67 -0.28
N ALA A 197 -13.46 -7.05 0.83
CA ALA A 197 -12.82 -5.74 0.83
C ALA A 197 -11.57 -5.76 -0.06
N PHE A 198 -10.74 -6.79 0.10
CA PHE A 198 -9.49 -6.92 -0.61
C PHE A 198 -9.69 -7.20 -2.11
N TYR A 199 -10.69 -8.00 -2.48
CA TYR A 199 -11.07 -8.21 -3.89
C TYR A 199 -11.42 -6.89 -4.60
N GLU A 200 -12.24 -6.04 -3.99
CA GLU A 200 -12.65 -4.75 -4.58
C GLU A 200 -11.46 -3.79 -4.72
N LEU A 201 -10.59 -3.72 -3.71
CA LEU A 201 -9.36 -2.91 -3.77
C LEU A 201 -8.41 -3.42 -4.85
N PHE A 202 -8.23 -4.73 -4.95
CA PHE A 202 -7.38 -5.31 -5.97
C PHE A 202 -7.91 -5.04 -7.38
N LEU A 203 -9.23 -5.18 -7.60
CA LEU A 203 -9.84 -4.79 -8.87
C LEU A 203 -9.59 -3.33 -9.19
N ASN A 204 -9.75 -2.43 -8.21
CA ASN A 204 -9.45 -1.01 -8.40
C ASN A 204 -7.99 -0.79 -8.81
N THR A 205 -7.02 -1.40 -8.13
CA THR A 205 -5.61 -1.26 -8.53
C THR A 205 -5.30 -1.93 -9.87
N HIS A 206 -5.96 -3.03 -10.22
CA HIS A 206 -5.82 -3.68 -11.52
C HIS A 206 -6.37 -2.80 -12.65
N GLU A 207 -7.58 -2.29 -12.50
CA GLU A 207 -8.28 -1.53 -13.55
C GLU A 207 -7.76 -0.10 -13.68
N HIS A 208 -7.32 0.49 -12.57
CA HIS A 208 -6.98 1.92 -12.47
C HIS A 208 -5.51 2.16 -12.07
N GLY A 209 -5.04 1.51 -11.01
CA GLY A 209 -3.70 1.73 -10.44
C GLY A 209 -2.52 1.18 -11.26
N SER A 210 -2.79 0.26 -12.20
CA SER A 210 -1.75 -0.38 -13.04
C SER A 210 -1.72 0.15 -14.49
N ARG A 211 -2.53 1.17 -14.79
CA ARG A 211 -2.67 1.74 -16.13
C ARG A 211 -1.94 3.08 -16.24
N SER A 212 -1.46 3.37 -17.44
CA SER A 212 -0.98 4.70 -17.81
C SER A 212 -2.16 5.67 -18.02
N VAL A 213 -1.89 6.87 -18.54
CA VAL A 213 -2.93 7.84 -18.92
C VAL A 213 -3.98 7.18 -19.81
N LYS A 214 -3.53 6.38 -20.79
CA LYS A 214 -4.40 5.51 -21.61
C LYS A 214 -4.73 4.21 -20.87
N LYS A 215 -6.03 3.92 -20.72
CA LYS A 215 -6.58 2.81 -19.90
C LYS A 215 -6.25 1.41 -20.42
N ASP A 216 -5.89 1.28 -21.69
CA ASP A 216 -5.46 0.03 -22.33
C ASP A 216 -3.94 -0.20 -22.25
N VAL A 217 -3.19 0.80 -21.79
CA VAL A 217 -1.73 0.75 -21.69
C VAL A 217 -1.32 0.49 -20.25
N TRP A 218 -0.58 -0.59 -20.03
CA TRP A 218 0.06 -0.88 -18.74
C TRP A 218 1.10 0.18 -18.40
N LEU A 219 1.11 0.59 -17.14
CA LEU A 219 2.06 1.55 -16.63
C LEU A 219 3.49 1.00 -16.66
N LYS A 220 4.48 1.80 -17.09
CA LYS A 220 5.89 1.38 -17.19
C LYS A 220 6.84 2.43 -16.59
N PRO A 221 7.76 2.06 -15.67
CA PRO A 221 7.73 0.82 -14.89
C PRO A 221 6.51 0.81 -13.95
N GLY A 222 5.67 -0.23 -13.94
CA GLY A 222 4.53 -0.35 -13.02
C GLY A 222 4.77 -1.41 -11.94
N MET A 223 4.31 -1.13 -10.73
CA MET A 223 4.37 -1.99 -9.55
C MET A 223 3.04 -1.92 -8.77
N ARG A 224 2.62 -3.07 -8.24
CA ARG A 224 1.66 -3.21 -7.15
C ARG A 224 2.24 -4.12 -6.07
N ILE A 225 2.11 -3.70 -4.82
CA ILE A 225 2.51 -4.46 -3.65
C ILE A 225 1.29 -4.68 -2.76
N ILE A 226 1.15 -5.90 -2.27
CA ILE A 226 0.18 -6.28 -1.25
C ILE A 226 0.98 -6.81 -0.08
N TYR A 227 0.70 -6.37 1.16
CA TYR A 227 1.34 -6.97 2.32
C TYR A 227 0.39 -7.14 3.49
N THR A 228 0.74 -8.08 4.36
CA THR A 228 0.17 -8.25 5.70
C THR A 228 1.29 -8.29 6.73
N ASN A 229 1.06 -7.70 7.91
CA ASN A 229 2.02 -7.70 8.99
C ASN A 229 1.30 -7.81 10.34
N GLY A 230 1.71 -8.77 11.16
CA GLY A 230 1.21 -8.90 12.52
C GLY A 230 1.81 -7.81 13.41
N VAL A 231 0.95 -7.08 14.13
CA VAL A 231 1.35 -5.99 15.02
C VAL A 231 0.94 -6.35 16.45
N ASN A 232 1.92 -6.45 17.34
CA ASN A 232 1.72 -6.66 18.77
C ASN A 232 2.02 -5.36 19.51
N LEU A 233 1.02 -4.79 20.20
CA LEU A 233 1.19 -3.58 20.98
C LEU A 233 0.96 -3.89 22.47
N THR A 234 1.97 -3.55 23.27
CA THR A 234 1.79 -3.40 24.72
C THR A 234 1.01 -2.11 25.00
N ALA A 235 0.35 -1.99 26.15
CA ALA A 235 -0.34 -0.75 26.55
C ALA A 235 0.57 0.48 26.41
N SER A 236 1.80 0.41 26.93
CA SER A 236 2.81 1.48 26.78
C SER A 236 3.17 1.81 25.33
N SER A 237 3.15 0.82 24.43
CA SER A 237 3.40 1.02 22.99
C SER A 237 2.19 1.64 22.29
N VAL A 238 0.98 1.29 22.73
CA VAL A 238 -0.26 1.93 22.28
C VAL A 238 -0.22 3.40 22.66
N ASP A 239 0.05 3.72 23.93
CA ASP A 239 0.15 5.10 24.42
C ASP A 239 1.20 5.90 23.66
N THR A 240 2.38 5.30 23.43
CA THR A 240 3.45 5.94 22.67
C THR A 240 3.03 6.20 21.22
N ARG A 241 2.32 5.26 20.57
CA ARG A 241 1.84 5.43 19.19
C ARG A 241 0.69 6.43 19.09
N ALA A 242 -0.23 6.41 20.05
CA ALA A 242 -1.30 7.39 20.16
C ALA A 242 -0.75 8.81 20.37
N ALA A 243 0.27 8.94 21.22
CA ALA A 243 0.98 10.20 21.44
C ALA A 243 1.77 10.66 20.20
N ALA A 244 2.35 9.72 19.43
CA ALA A 244 3.10 10.03 18.22
C ALA A 244 2.21 10.36 17.01
N SER A 245 1.00 9.80 16.94
CA SER A 245 0.04 10.01 15.86
C SER A 245 -1.36 10.19 16.46
N GLY A 246 -1.79 11.45 16.61
CA GLY A 246 -3.11 11.74 17.15
C GLY A 246 -4.25 11.07 16.36
N ALA A 247 -4.06 10.86 15.05
CA ALA A 247 -5.00 10.16 14.17
C ALA A 247 -5.41 8.76 14.67
N MET A 248 -4.51 8.02 15.32
CA MET A 248 -4.81 6.69 15.85
C MET A 248 -5.19 6.68 17.33
N SER A 249 -5.08 7.81 18.03
CA SER A 249 -5.34 7.90 19.47
C SER A 249 -6.79 7.53 19.83
N ASN A 250 -7.75 8.10 19.09
CA ASN A 250 -9.18 7.81 19.29
C ASN A 250 -9.52 6.36 18.97
N TYR A 251 -8.95 5.83 17.88
CA TYR A 251 -9.12 4.43 17.48
C TYR A 251 -8.66 3.47 18.56
N PHE A 252 -7.43 3.64 19.06
CA PHE A 252 -6.92 2.77 20.12
C PHE A 252 -7.71 2.88 21.41
N SER A 253 -8.16 4.08 21.79
CA SER A 253 -9.00 4.29 22.98
C SER A 253 -10.37 3.62 22.83
N SER A 254 -10.87 3.47 21.61
CA SER A 254 -12.20 2.90 21.35
C SER A 254 -12.18 1.37 21.24
N ILE A 255 -10.99 0.77 21.22
CA ILE A 255 -10.78 -0.68 21.22
C ILE A 255 -10.51 -1.20 22.66
N ASP A 256 -10.62 -0.33 23.68
CA ASP A 256 -10.39 -0.63 25.12
C ASP A 256 -11.36 -1.63 25.76
N GLU A 257 -12.38 -2.11 25.04
CA GLU A 257 -13.17 -3.27 25.49
C GLU A 257 -12.41 -4.61 25.38
N LEU A 258 -11.22 -4.63 24.79
CA LEU A 258 -10.31 -5.79 24.78
C LEU A 258 -9.30 -5.70 25.95
N PRO A 259 -8.99 -6.80 26.66
CA PRO A 259 -8.07 -6.77 27.81
C PRO A 259 -6.73 -6.06 27.52
N LEU A 260 -6.38 -5.10 28.37
CA LEU A 260 -5.22 -4.19 28.27
C LEU A 260 -3.84 -4.87 28.09
N GLU A 261 -3.72 -6.15 28.40
CA GLU A 261 -2.43 -6.81 28.57
C GLU A 261 -1.72 -7.19 27.26
N ARG A 262 -2.43 -7.25 26.11
CA ARG A 262 -1.85 -7.41 24.74
C ARG A 262 -2.88 -7.11 23.66
N ARG A 263 -2.83 -5.93 23.03
CA ARG A 263 -3.62 -5.68 21.82
C ARG A 263 -2.89 -6.18 20.58
N LYS A 264 -3.54 -7.08 19.84
CA LYS A 264 -3.02 -7.63 18.60
C LYS A 264 -3.81 -7.10 17.43
N PHE A 265 -3.08 -6.76 16.39
CA PHE A 265 -3.65 -6.25 15.16
C PHE A 265 -3.03 -6.95 13.98
N ILE A 266 -3.76 -6.95 12.88
CA ILE A 266 -3.19 -7.19 11.57
C ILE A 266 -3.19 -5.90 10.77
N GLU A 267 -2.02 -5.52 10.28
CA GLU A 267 -1.87 -4.47 9.28
C GLU A 267 -1.95 -5.11 7.89
N ILE A 268 -2.76 -4.52 7.02
CA ILE A 268 -2.92 -4.97 5.63
C ILE A 268 -2.82 -3.76 4.73
N SER A 269 -2.07 -3.86 3.64
CA SER A 269 -1.96 -2.76 2.67
C SER A 269 -1.96 -3.24 1.24
N ILE A 270 -2.48 -2.40 0.37
CA ILE A 270 -2.25 -2.46 -1.07
C ILE A 270 -1.72 -1.11 -1.53
N VAL A 271 -0.62 -1.15 -2.29
CA VAL A 271 0.05 0.03 -2.82
C VAL A 271 0.28 -0.16 -4.30
N ASP A 272 -0.22 0.77 -5.11
CA ASP A 272 0.07 0.84 -6.54
C ASP A 272 0.97 2.04 -6.88
N SER A 273 1.43 2.08 -8.12
CA SER A 273 2.34 3.11 -8.66
C SER A 273 1.67 4.00 -9.71
N GLY A 274 0.34 3.94 -9.77
CA GLY A 274 -0.52 4.55 -10.78
C GLY A 274 -0.60 6.07 -10.71
N LEU A 275 -1.70 6.60 -11.23
CA LEU A 275 -1.93 8.04 -11.30
C LEU A 275 -2.54 8.63 -10.02
N GLY A 276 -2.91 7.79 -9.05
CA GLY A 276 -3.76 8.22 -7.93
C GLY A 276 -5.23 8.36 -8.36
N TYR A 277 -6.11 8.68 -7.40
CA TYR A 277 -7.54 8.84 -7.66
C TYR A 277 -7.83 9.99 -8.63
N GLU A 278 -7.30 11.19 -8.35
CA GLU A 278 -7.50 12.37 -9.20
C GLU A 278 -6.88 12.19 -10.59
N GLY A 279 -5.60 11.82 -10.67
CA GLY A 279 -4.94 11.62 -11.95
C GLY A 279 -5.61 10.58 -12.84
N ARG A 280 -6.15 9.49 -12.26
CA ARG A 280 -6.95 8.52 -13.02
C ARG A 280 -8.30 9.08 -13.43
N TRP A 281 -9.02 9.72 -12.52
CA TRP A 281 -10.32 10.30 -12.82
C TRP A 281 -10.23 11.30 -13.98
N SER A 282 -9.29 12.24 -13.89
CA SER A 282 -9.00 13.25 -14.90
C SER A 282 -8.61 12.61 -16.24
N ALA A 283 -7.83 11.53 -16.22
CA ALA A 283 -7.47 10.81 -17.45
C ALA A 283 -8.62 9.97 -18.05
N ASP A 284 -9.60 9.51 -17.25
CA ASP A 284 -10.81 8.84 -17.73
C ASP A 284 -11.87 9.87 -18.22
N GLN A 285 -11.79 11.12 -17.76
CA GLN A 285 -12.76 12.18 -18.03
C GLN A 285 -12.07 13.48 -18.47
N PRO A 286 -11.31 13.48 -19.60
CA PRO A 286 -10.48 14.61 -20.01
C PRO A 286 -11.28 15.85 -20.44
N GLN A 287 -12.61 15.75 -20.53
CA GLN A 287 -13.52 16.83 -20.92
C GLN A 287 -14.15 17.54 -19.71
N ILE A 288 -13.96 17.01 -18.50
CA ILE A 288 -14.47 17.63 -17.28
C ILE A 288 -13.37 18.52 -16.72
N GLU A 289 -13.53 19.81 -16.95
CA GLU A 289 -12.69 20.81 -16.29
C GLU A 289 -13.07 20.91 -14.79
N PRO A 290 -12.10 21.22 -13.92
CA PRO A 290 -12.39 21.57 -12.54
C PRO A 290 -13.38 22.73 -12.48
N GLU A 291 -14.31 22.68 -11.53
CA GLU A 291 -15.27 23.75 -11.33
C GLU A 291 -14.53 25.07 -10.99
N SER A 292 -14.86 26.13 -11.72
CA SER A 292 -14.20 27.43 -11.56
C SER A 292 -14.44 27.98 -10.16
N GLY A 293 -13.36 28.35 -9.45
CA GLY A 293 -13.44 28.95 -8.12
C GLY A 293 -13.18 27.98 -6.95
N ILE A 294 -12.99 26.69 -7.23
CA ILE A 294 -12.58 25.69 -6.23
C ILE A 294 -11.05 25.56 -6.23
N SER A 295 -10.42 25.43 -5.05
CA SER A 295 -8.98 25.21 -4.98
C SER A 295 -8.59 23.84 -5.54
N ARG A 296 -7.34 23.68 -5.99
CA ARG A 296 -6.87 22.40 -6.56
C ARG A 296 -7.01 21.23 -5.58
N LEU A 297 -6.71 21.48 -4.30
CA LEU A 297 -6.78 20.47 -3.25
C LEU A 297 -8.24 20.06 -2.98
N ASP A 298 -9.16 21.01 -3.02
CA ASP A 298 -10.59 20.76 -2.84
C ASP A 298 -11.17 19.94 -3.99
N ALA A 299 -10.82 20.30 -5.23
CA ALA A 299 -11.22 19.53 -6.40
C ALA A 299 -10.69 18.08 -6.33
N GLU A 300 -9.45 17.90 -5.88
CA GLU A 300 -8.85 16.58 -5.65
C GLU A 300 -9.61 15.79 -4.56
N TYR A 301 -10.02 16.44 -3.47
CA TYR A 301 -10.83 15.82 -2.41
C TYR A 301 -12.24 15.45 -2.88
N GLU A 302 -12.90 16.29 -3.67
CA GLU A 302 -14.21 15.97 -4.24
C GLU A 302 -14.14 14.76 -5.19
N ILE A 303 -13.07 14.65 -5.99
CA ILE A 303 -12.83 13.47 -6.82
C ILE A 303 -12.57 12.23 -5.95
N PHE A 304 -11.79 12.37 -4.89
CA PHE A 304 -11.60 11.30 -3.91
C PHE A 304 -12.94 10.81 -3.36
N LYS A 305 -13.81 11.69 -2.87
CA LYS A 305 -15.15 11.32 -2.37
C LYS A 305 -16.01 10.65 -3.44
N LYS A 306 -15.95 11.13 -4.69
CA LYS A 306 -16.65 10.48 -5.82
C LYS A 306 -16.20 9.03 -6.01
N CYS A 307 -14.91 8.73 -5.89
CA CYS A 307 -14.42 7.35 -5.98
C CYS A 307 -15.00 6.43 -4.89
N PHE A 308 -15.27 6.98 -3.69
CA PHE A 308 -15.83 6.22 -2.56
C PHE A 308 -17.36 6.23 -2.46
N THR A 309 -18.05 7.14 -3.15
CA THR A 309 -19.53 7.21 -3.20
C THR A 309 -20.11 6.53 -4.45
N PHE A 310 -19.40 6.56 -5.58
CA PHE A 310 -19.96 6.18 -6.86
C PHE A 310 -20.19 4.67 -6.98
N ARG A 311 -21.47 4.28 -6.95
CA ARG A 311 -21.93 2.89 -7.13
C ARG A 311 -22.26 2.61 -8.59
N GLN A 312 -21.35 2.73 -9.55
CA GLN A 312 -21.61 2.20 -10.89
C GLN A 312 -20.36 1.75 -11.64
N THR A 313 -20.37 0.46 -12.00
CA THR A 313 -19.44 -0.10 -12.96
C THR A 313 -19.90 0.30 -14.36
N SER A 314 -19.01 0.95 -15.11
CA SER A 314 -19.26 1.60 -16.40
C SER A 314 -19.57 0.62 -17.55
N SER A 315 -20.29 -0.48 -17.32
CA SER A 315 -20.44 -1.54 -18.34
C SER A 315 -21.74 -2.36 -18.34
N GLY A 316 -22.82 -1.91 -17.68
CA GLY A 316 -24.18 -2.40 -17.96
C GLY A 316 -24.43 -3.91 -17.79
N LYS A 317 -23.51 -4.67 -17.18
CA LYS A 317 -23.68 -6.09 -16.86
C LYS A 317 -23.81 -6.22 -15.35
N SER A 318 -24.91 -6.82 -14.92
CA SER A 318 -25.38 -6.99 -13.53
C SER A 318 -24.48 -7.85 -12.62
N SER A 319 -23.22 -8.09 -12.97
CA SER A 319 -22.28 -8.92 -12.23
C SER A 319 -20.98 -8.20 -11.83
N LYS A 320 -20.92 -6.86 -11.88
CA LYS A 320 -19.71 -6.09 -11.58
C LYS A 320 -19.84 -5.32 -10.26
N GLY A 321 -18.79 -5.45 -9.44
CA GLY A 321 -18.73 -5.11 -8.02
C GLY A 321 -19.25 -3.73 -7.62
N HIS A 322 -19.74 -3.64 -6.39
CA HIS A 322 -20.24 -2.41 -5.78
C HIS A 322 -19.11 -1.40 -5.46
N GLY A 323 -17.84 -1.75 -5.70
CA GLY A 323 -16.69 -0.84 -5.63
C GLY A 323 -16.20 -0.54 -4.21
N LEU A 324 -15.56 0.62 -4.06
CA LEU A 324 -15.01 1.12 -2.79
C LEU A 324 -16.07 1.32 -1.67
N PRO A 325 -17.36 1.62 -1.92
CA PRO A 325 -18.38 1.58 -0.89
C PRO A 325 -18.45 0.25 -0.12
N VAL A 326 -18.29 -0.88 -0.81
CA VAL A 326 -18.28 -2.19 -0.15
C VAL A 326 -17.05 -2.37 0.71
N VAL A 327 -15.89 -1.81 0.31
CA VAL A 327 -14.69 -1.82 1.16
C VAL A 327 -15.00 -1.15 2.50
N MET A 328 -15.61 0.03 2.50
CA MET A 328 -15.96 0.76 3.73
C MET A 328 -16.99 0.02 4.58
N GLU A 329 -18.01 -0.60 3.96
CA GLU A 329 -18.99 -1.44 4.67
C GLU A 329 -18.30 -2.62 5.38
N ARG A 330 -17.38 -3.31 4.69
CA ARG A 330 -16.65 -4.45 5.27
C ARG A 330 -15.69 -4.03 6.37
N LEU A 331 -14.98 -2.91 6.19
CA LEU A 331 -14.09 -2.38 7.22
C LEU A 331 -14.84 -1.89 8.46
N THR A 332 -16.09 -1.45 8.31
CA THR A 332 -17.00 -1.18 9.43
C THR A 332 -17.30 -2.44 10.23
N LYS A 333 -17.60 -3.55 9.56
CA LYS A 333 -17.82 -4.84 10.25
C LYS A 333 -16.57 -5.36 10.95
N LEU A 334 -15.40 -5.05 10.41
CA LEU A 334 -14.10 -5.44 10.97
C LEU A 334 -13.57 -4.47 12.04
N LYS A 335 -14.32 -3.42 12.40
CA LYS A 335 -13.87 -2.39 13.36
C LYS A 335 -12.47 -1.84 13.01
N ALA A 336 -12.21 -1.64 11.72
CA ALA A 336 -10.87 -1.32 11.23
C ALA A 336 -10.54 0.18 11.37
N PHE A 337 -9.25 0.48 11.35
CA PHE A 337 -8.72 1.81 11.02
C PHE A 337 -8.19 1.81 9.60
N MET A 338 -8.43 2.86 8.82
CA MET A 338 -8.00 2.96 7.43
C MET A 338 -7.28 4.26 7.15
N ARG A 339 -6.09 4.19 6.55
CA ARG A 339 -5.37 5.33 5.96
C ARG A 339 -5.33 5.20 4.45
N VAL A 340 -5.58 6.30 3.76
CA VAL A 340 -5.46 6.42 2.30
C VAL A 340 -4.53 7.58 1.95
N ARG A 341 -3.53 7.31 1.12
CA ARG A 341 -2.59 8.31 0.63
C ARG A 341 -2.58 8.29 -0.89
N SER A 342 -2.96 9.41 -1.52
CA SER A 342 -3.05 9.57 -2.98
C SER A 342 -2.88 11.03 -3.35
N GLY A 343 -2.07 11.33 -4.38
CA GLY A 343 -1.84 12.70 -4.83
C GLY A 343 -1.37 13.61 -3.69
N ARG A 344 -2.10 14.67 -3.35
CA ARG A 344 -1.79 15.59 -2.23
C ARG A 344 -2.54 15.26 -0.94
N LEU A 345 -3.41 14.26 -0.97
CA LEU A 345 -4.27 13.90 0.15
C LEU A 345 -3.63 12.80 1.00
N SER A 346 -3.63 12.99 2.31
CA SER A 346 -3.35 11.98 3.33
C SER A 346 -4.55 11.96 4.28
N LEU A 347 -5.40 10.96 4.12
CA LEU A 347 -6.70 10.89 4.80
C LEU A 347 -6.79 9.59 5.59
N PHE A 348 -7.64 9.58 6.60
CA PHE A 348 -7.97 8.36 7.30
C PHE A 348 -9.46 8.26 7.60
N ARG A 349 -9.87 7.08 8.05
CA ARG A 349 -11.18 6.82 8.62
C ARG A 349 -11.05 5.79 9.73
N ASP A 350 -11.56 6.15 10.89
CA ASP A 350 -11.77 5.24 12.02
C ASP A 350 -13.18 4.65 11.92
N PHE A 351 -13.29 3.36 11.60
CA PHE A 351 -14.58 2.72 11.44
C PHE A 351 -15.26 2.29 12.76
N VAL A 352 -14.57 2.43 13.90
CA VAL A 352 -15.17 2.25 15.22
C VAL A 352 -15.97 3.50 15.58
N ASN A 353 -15.33 4.67 15.49
CA ASN A 353 -15.94 5.95 15.85
C ASN A 353 -16.81 6.55 14.74
N ASN A 354 -16.45 6.32 13.48
CA ASN A 354 -17.13 6.86 12.31
C ASN A 354 -17.49 5.73 11.32
N PRO A 355 -18.38 4.80 11.71
CA PRO A 355 -18.78 3.67 10.86
C PRO A 355 -19.42 4.14 9.55
N PHE A 356 -19.24 3.38 8.47
CA PHE A 356 -19.82 3.70 7.17
C PHE A 356 -21.32 3.43 7.12
N GLN A 357 -22.08 4.40 6.61
CA GLN A 357 -23.54 4.33 6.47
C GLN A 357 -23.98 4.42 5.00
N SER A 358 -25.24 4.12 4.70
CA SER A 358 -25.71 4.02 3.31
C SER A 358 -25.81 5.37 2.58
N ASP A 359 -26.01 6.45 3.32
CA ASP A 359 -26.14 7.84 2.90
C ASP A 359 -24.87 8.67 3.19
N ASP A 360 -23.77 7.99 3.50
CA ASP A 360 -22.51 8.60 3.87
C ASP A 360 -21.90 9.40 2.70
N LEU A 361 -21.61 10.67 2.97
CA LEU A 361 -20.96 11.58 2.01
C LEU A 361 -19.49 11.23 1.74
N CYS A 362 -18.98 10.18 2.38
CA CYS A 362 -17.61 9.70 2.31
C CYS A 362 -16.60 10.77 2.74
N GLU A 363 -16.96 11.55 3.75
CA GLU A 363 -16.03 12.47 4.39
C GLU A 363 -15.05 11.71 5.27
N PHE A 364 -13.78 11.91 5.00
CA PHE A 364 -12.67 11.34 5.75
C PHE A 364 -12.03 12.42 6.62
N GLU A 365 -11.36 12.00 7.68
CA GLU A 365 -10.52 12.84 8.51
C GLU A 365 -9.16 13.12 7.82
N ASP A 366 -8.68 14.35 7.98
CA ASP A 366 -7.33 14.74 7.56
C ASP A 366 -6.28 14.12 8.48
N TRP A 367 -5.21 13.55 7.91
CA TRP A 367 -4.18 12.90 8.72
C TRP A 367 -3.42 13.85 9.66
N GLU A 368 -3.22 15.10 9.26
CA GLU A 368 -2.45 16.08 10.04
C GLU A 368 -3.34 16.76 11.09
N THR A 369 -4.49 17.30 10.69
CA THR A 369 -5.38 18.03 11.60
C THR A 369 -6.32 17.14 12.40
N GLN A 370 -6.57 15.91 11.94
CA GLN A 370 -7.55 14.96 12.50
C GLN A 370 -9.00 15.46 12.43
N GLU A 371 -9.25 16.52 11.66
CA GLU A 371 -10.58 17.08 11.47
C GLU A 371 -11.27 16.44 10.27
N ARG A 372 -12.54 16.10 10.45
CA ARG A 372 -13.39 15.54 9.38
C ARG A 372 -13.65 16.58 8.29
N GLY A 373 -13.43 16.21 7.03
CA GLY A 373 -13.60 17.12 5.89
C GLY A 373 -12.48 18.17 5.72
N ALA A 374 -11.53 18.23 6.64
CA ALA A 374 -10.32 19.02 6.46
C ALA A 374 -9.38 18.34 5.46
N ARG A 375 -8.39 19.11 4.98
CA ARG A 375 -7.37 18.65 4.05
C ARG A 375 -6.13 19.52 4.19
N THR A 376 -5.04 18.90 4.59
CA THR A 376 -3.71 19.50 4.57
C THR A 376 -3.03 19.15 3.25
N GLU A 377 -2.46 20.15 2.57
CA GLU A 377 -1.76 19.90 1.30
C GLU A 377 -0.44 19.16 1.57
N MET A 378 -0.39 17.88 1.20
CA MET A 378 0.84 17.08 1.27
C MET A 378 1.62 17.15 -0.04
N ALA A 379 2.90 16.76 0.01
CA ALA A 379 3.70 16.59 -1.20
C ALA A 379 3.00 15.62 -2.18
N PRO A 380 2.94 15.91 -3.50
CA PRO A 380 2.25 15.04 -4.44
C PRO A 380 2.95 13.68 -4.56
N VAL A 381 2.18 12.59 -4.49
CA VAL A 381 2.68 11.21 -4.64
C VAL A 381 2.18 10.53 -5.90
N SER A 382 2.95 9.54 -6.37
CA SER A 382 2.53 8.62 -7.42
C SER A 382 1.83 7.39 -6.83
N GLY A 383 0.72 7.00 -7.46
CA GLY A 383 -0.10 5.85 -7.06
C GLY A 383 -0.94 6.09 -5.81
N VAL A 384 -1.64 5.03 -5.40
CA VAL A 384 -2.44 5.00 -4.18
C VAL A 384 -1.83 4.02 -3.18
N ALA A 385 -1.79 4.41 -1.91
CA ALA A 385 -1.57 3.50 -0.80
C ALA A 385 -2.84 3.45 0.06
N VAL A 386 -3.37 2.25 0.25
CA VAL A 386 -4.53 2.00 1.09
C VAL A 386 -4.12 0.99 2.16
N THR A 387 -4.08 1.42 3.42
CA THR A 387 -3.58 0.61 4.54
C THR A 387 -4.61 0.55 5.65
N PHE A 388 -4.90 -0.64 6.16
CA PHE A 388 -5.83 -0.84 7.27
C PHE A 388 -5.17 -1.55 8.43
N LEU A 389 -5.66 -1.25 9.63
CA LEU A 389 -5.35 -1.95 10.87
C LEU A 389 -6.64 -2.59 11.37
N ILE A 390 -6.65 -3.89 11.60
CA ILE A 390 -7.82 -4.64 12.07
C ILE A 390 -7.47 -5.24 13.43
N PRO A 391 -8.30 -5.05 14.48
CA PRO A 391 -8.08 -5.70 15.77
C PRO A 391 -8.33 -7.20 15.65
N LEU A 392 -7.58 -8.00 16.41
CA LEU A 392 -7.75 -9.46 16.46
C LEU A 392 -8.26 -9.86 17.84
N GLU A 393 -9.17 -10.83 17.87
CA GLU A 393 -9.59 -11.48 19.12
C GLU A 393 -8.45 -12.32 19.72
N MET A 394 -8.48 -12.46 21.04
CA MET A 394 -7.48 -13.19 21.81
C MET A 394 -8.00 -14.58 22.13
N SER A 395 -7.14 -15.59 22.03
CA SER A 395 -7.43 -16.94 22.54
C SER A 395 -7.48 -16.88 24.07
N GLU A 396 -8.56 -17.36 24.69
CA GLU A 396 -8.67 -17.47 26.16
C GLU A 396 -7.53 -18.28 26.80
#